data_AF-A0A812ZKL6-F1
#
_entry.id   AF-A0A812ZKL6-F1
#
_cell.length_a   1.000
_cell.length_b   1.000
_cell.length_c   1.000
_cell.angle_alpha   90.00
_cell.angle_beta   90.00
_cell.angle_gamma   90.00
#
_symmetry.space_group_name_H-M   'P 1'
#
loop_
_entity.id
_entity.type
_entity.pdbx_description
1 polymer ?
#
loop_
_entity_poly.entity_id
_entity_poly.type
_entity_poly.pdbx_seq_one_letter_code
_entity_poly.pdbx_strand_id
1 'polypeptide(L)'
;MLGADGRDDEDLTPVGVQKKPTRKKGQAKSRLPKKVKKAGFNRKGGRRKRNKVAKIAKKAKEMEEAATEPCRHGSYDLRALGIPKDALPQGDKANKGAHSYTVASPGNECAVEVLLRNRAFYSKRLATGAPGPRGQVGWATFHGIEAAWSEVKKRVGWNDQ
;
A
#
# COMPACT_ATOMS: atom_id res chain seq x y z
N MET A 1 7.77 -29.57 -55.68
CA MET A 1 8.92 -28.66 -55.44
C MET A 1 8.61 -27.89 -54.17
N LEU A 2 9.61 -27.77 -53.28
CA LEU A 2 9.62 -26.95 -52.05
C LEU A 2 8.83 -27.53 -50.86
N GLY A 3 9.37 -27.72 -49.66
CA GLY A 3 10.72 -27.46 -49.16
C GLY A 3 10.75 -27.50 -47.62
N ALA A 4 11.87 -27.96 -47.07
CA ALA A 4 12.45 -27.64 -45.77
C ALA A 4 11.68 -27.99 -44.47
N ASP A 5 11.89 -29.21 -43.99
CA ASP A 5 11.92 -29.51 -42.54
C ASP A 5 13.39 -29.58 -42.08
N GLY A 6 13.67 -29.07 -40.86
CA GLY A 6 14.88 -29.40 -40.12
C GLY A 6 15.85 -28.23 -39.88
N ARG A 7 15.54 -27.37 -38.90
CA ARG A 7 16.54 -26.64 -38.13
C ARG A 7 16.25 -26.88 -36.65
N ASP A 8 16.83 -27.95 -36.15
CA ASP A 8 16.85 -28.30 -34.74
C ASP A 8 18.12 -27.79 -34.06
N ASP A 9 17.87 -27.32 -32.84
CA ASP A 9 18.72 -27.30 -31.68
C ASP A 9 19.90 -26.31 -31.55
N GLU A 10 19.57 -25.25 -30.83
CA GLU A 10 20.46 -24.43 -30.04
C GLU A 10 20.96 -25.15 -28.78
N ASP A 11 22.28 -25.34 -28.65
CA ASP A 11 22.90 -25.68 -27.37
C ASP A 11 23.39 -24.41 -26.67
N LEU A 12 22.48 -23.75 -25.94
CA LEU A 12 22.79 -22.66 -25.02
C LEU A 12 23.21 -23.22 -23.65
N THR A 13 24.49 -23.03 -23.31
CA THR A 13 25.08 -23.39 -22.01
C THR A 13 24.47 -22.60 -20.84
N PRO A 14 24.14 -23.23 -19.70
CA PRO A 14 23.82 -22.47 -18.48
C PRO A 14 25.08 -22.05 -17.70
N VAL A 15 25.26 -20.74 -17.57
CA VAL A 15 26.30 -20.09 -16.76
C VAL A 15 25.96 -20.21 -15.27
N GLY A 16 26.79 -20.92 -14.51
CA GLY A 16 26.67 -21.07 -13.06
C GLY A 16 26.93 -19.77 -12.31
N VAL A 17 25.89 -19.24 -11.66
CA VAL A 17 25.93 -18.14 -10.68
C VAL A 17 25.89 -18.74 -9.28
N GLN A 18 26.87 -18.44 -8.40
CA GLN A 18 26.81 -18.48 -6.92
C GLN A 18 28.25 -18.35 -6.36
N LYS A 19 28.63 -17.60 -5.30
CA LYS A 19 28.01 -17.12 -4.05
C LYS A 19 28.77 -15.87 -3.55
N LYS A 20 28.10 -14.96 -2.82
CA LYS A 20 28.73 -13.99 -1.90
C LYS A 20 28.18 -14.18 -0.47
N PRO A 21 29.05 -14.42 0.53
CA PRO A 21 28.82 -14.07 1.93
C PRO A 21 29.98 -13.18 2.44
N THR A 22 29.94 -12.35 3.49
CA THR A 22 28.99 -12.01 4.56
C THR A 22 29.53 -10.75 5.25
N ARG A 23 28.64 -9.93 5.85
CA ARG A 23 28.95 -8.70 6.60
C ARG A 23 29.57 -9.04 7.96
N LYS A 24 30.71 -8.42 8.31
CA LYS A 24 31.28 -8.43 9.67
C LYS A 24 30.65 -7.34 10.54
N LYS A 25 30.10 -7.78 11.68
CA LYS A 25 29.61 -7.01 12.83
C LYS A 25 30.80 -6.39 13.57
N GLY A 26 30.82 -5.08 13.74
CA GLY A 26 31.70 -4.38 14.68
C GLY A 26 30.89 -3.89 15.88
N GLN A 27 31.07 -4.54 17.03
CA GLN A 27 30.68 -4.03 18.35
C GLN A 27 31.87 -3.26 18.93
N ALA A 28 31.62 -2.17 19.67
CA ALA A 28 31.95 -2.06 21.11
C ALA A 28 32.18 -0.61 21.61
N LYS A 29 31.40 -0.28 22.66
CA LYS A 29 31.80 0.31 23.96
C LYS A 29 32.36 1.75 24.03
N SER A 30 31.73 2.61 24.84
CA SER A 30 32.15 2.92 26.24
C SER A 30 31.39 4.13 26.83
N ARG A 31 30.80 4.01 28.04
CA ARG A 31 31.12 4.72 29.32
C ARG A 31 30.83 6.24 29.32
N LEU A 32 30.19 6.93 30.27
CA LEU A 32 29.73 6.74 31.67
C LEU A 32 28.80 7.97 32.03
N PRO A 33 28.13 8.00 33.20
CA PRO A 33 26.96 8.85 33.49
C PRO A 33 27.29 10.17 34.20
N LYS A 34 26.40 11.18 34.11
CA LYS A 34 26.37 12.32 35.04
C LYS A 34 24.95 12.60 35.55
N LYS A 35 24.79 12.43 36.86
CA LYS A 35 23.67 12.90 37.69
C LYS A 35 23.65 14.43 37.72
N VAL A 36 22.46 15.04 37.61
CA VAL A 36 22.21 16.38 38.14
C VAL A 36 20.92 16.33 38.97
N LYS A 37 21.00 16.86 40.19
CA LYS A 37 19.95 16.92 41.21
C LYS A 37 19.17 18.25 41.12
N LYS A 38 18.00 18.25 41.79
CA LYS A 38 17.16 19.40 42.22
C LYS A 38 16.27 20.03 41.13
N ALA A 39 15.05 20.50 41.40
CA ALA A 39 14.32 20.72 42.64
C ALA A 39 12.82 20.52 42.39
N GLY A 40 12.10 20.03 43.41
CA GLY A 40 10.65 20.03 43.42
C GLY A 40 10.09 21.44 43.56
N PHE A 41 9.22 21.83 42.65
CA PHE A 41 8.34 22.98 42.82
C PHE A 41 6.91 22.48 43.01
N ASN A 42 6.50 22.41 44.28
CA ASN A 42 5.10 22.39 44.66
C ASN A 42 4.47 23.73 44.24
N ARG A 43 3.70 23.74 43.16
CA ARG A 43 2.72 24.80 42.91
C ARG A 43 1.34 24.27 43.24
N LYS A 44 0.93 24.44 44.50
CA LYS A 44 -0.49 24.59 44.84
C LYS A 44 -0.96 25.89 44.18
N GLY A 45 -1.85 25.78 43.20
CA GLY A 45 -2.45 26.95 42.60
C GLY A 45 -3.43 26.61 41.48
N GLY A 46 -4.70 26.93 41.71
CA GLY A 46 -5.59 27.32 40.61
C GLY A 46 -6.55 26.26 40.10
N ARG A 47 -7.63 26.03 40.85
CA ARG A 47 -8.92 25.59 40.31
C ARG A 47 -9.38 26.61 39.26
N ARG A 48 -9.24 26.32 37.96
CA ARG A 48 -9.96 27.04 36.89
C ARG A 48 -10.78 26.07 36.06
N LYS A 49 -12.08 26.10 36.33
CA LYS A 49 -13.14 25.66 35.42
C LYS A 49 -12.95 26.36 34.08
N ARG A 50 -12.81 25.58 32.99
CA ARG A 50 -13.27 25.84 31.62
C ARG A 50 -12.39 24.98 30.72
N ASN A 51 -12.96 23.93 30.14
CA ASN A 51 -12.53 23.36 28.85
C ASN A 51 -13.46 22.19 28.47
N LYS A 52 -14.74 22.50 28.22
CA LYS A 52 -15.66 21.58 27.52
C LYS A 52 -15.40 21.56 26.00
N VAL A 53 -14.61 22.51 25.48
CA VAL A 53 -14.29 22.65 24.05
C VAL A 53 -13.02 21.87 23.64
N ALA A 54 -12.04 21.73 24.55
CA ALA A 54 -10.84 20.94 24.29
C ALA A 54 -11.11 19.42 24.16
N LYS A 55 -12.26 18.95 24.68
CA LYS A 55 -12.65 17.53 24.61
C LYS A 55 -13.16 17.11 23.23
N ILE A 56 -13.53 18.07 22.36
CA ILE A 56 -13.94 17.80 20.98
C ILE A 56 -12.72 17.76 20.05
N ALA A 57 -11.77 18.69 20.24
CA ALA A 57 -10.50 18.70 19.49
C ALA A 57 -9.61 17.47 19.79
N LYS A 58 -9.61 16.96 21.03
CA LYS A 58 -8.83 15.77 21.38
C LYS A 58 -9.43 14.47 20.82
N LYS A 59 -10.76 14.42 20.64
CA LYS A 59 -11.46 13.26 20.07
C LYS A 59 -11.36 13.18 18.54
N ALA A 60 -11.15 14.31 17.86
CA ALA A 60 -10.80 14.33 16.45
C ALA A 60 -9.35 13.86 16.21
N LYS A 61 -8.43 14.18 17.13
CA LYS A 61 -7.02 13.78 17.02
C LYS A 61 -6.78 12.31 17.39
N GLU A 62 -7.52 11.75 18.35
CA GLU A 62 -7.44 10.31 18.69
C GLU A 62 -8.11 9.37 17.66
N MET A 63 -8.99 9.85 16.78
CA MET A 63 -9.45 9.07 15.61
C MET A 63 -8.49 9.16 14.40
N GLU A 64 -7.60 10.15 14.39
CA GLU A 64 -6.51 10.26 13.42
C GLU A 64 -5.30 9.38 13.83
N GLU A 65 -5.12 9.12 15.12
CA GLU A 65 -3.95 8.41 15.67
C GLU A 65 -4.12 6.88 15.77
N ALA A 66 -5.20 6.31 15.23
CA ALA A 66 -5.29 4.87 14.92
C ALA A 66 -4.75 4.55 13.51
N ALA A 67 -4.15 5.52 12.83
CA ALA A 67 -3.73 5.46 11.43
C ALA A 67 -2.22 5.16 11.24
N THR A 68 -1.52 4.66 12.25
CA THR A 68 -0.05 4.57 12.21
C THR A 68 0.49 3.16 12.03
N GLU A 69 -0.32 2.22 11.58
CA GLU A 69 0.20 0.99 10.96
C GLU A 69 0.56 1.34 9.50
N PRO A 70 1.86 1.33 9.12
CA PRO A 70 2.27 1.59 7.75
C PRO A 70 1.70 0.48 6.86
N CYS A 71 0.70 0.80 6.05
CA CYS A 71 0.13 -0.14 5.09
C CYS A 71 1.10 -0.26 3.93
N ARG A 72 2.07 -1.17 4.08
CA ARG A 72 3.13 -1.41 3.11
C ARG A 72 2.79 -2.57 2.20
N HIS A 73 3.11 -2.41 0.92
CA HIS A 73 3.08 -3.50 -0.06
C HIS A 73 4.41 -3.54 -0.79
N GLY A 74 5.22 -4.55 -0.51
CA GLY A 74 6.60 -4.61 -0.99
C GLY A 74 7.40 -3.38 -0.51
N SER A 75 7.91 -2.58 -1.45
CA SER A 75 8.63 -1.33 -1.19
C SER A 75 7.74 -0.07 -1.19
N TYR A 76 6.44 -0.22 -1.45
CA TYR A 76 5.51 0.90 -1.54
C TYR A 76 4.83 1.17 -0.20
N ASP A 77 4.74 2.45 0.16
CA ASP A 77 3.86 2.94 1.21
C ASP A 77 2.52 3.37 0.59
N LEU A 78 1.48 2.57 0.81
CA LEU A 78 0.18 2.78 0.16
C LEU A 78 -0.53 4.02 0.69
N ARG A 79 -0.30 4.39 1.97
CA ARG A 79 -0.86 5.61 2.54
C ARG A 79 -0.18 6.84 1.94
N ALA A 80 1.15 6.80 1.81
CA ALA A 80 1.89 7.90 1.17
C ALA A 80 1.53 8.10 -0.30
N LEU A 81 1.11 7.03 -1.00
CA LEU A 81 0.59 7.10 -2.36
C LEU A 81 -0.85 7.62 -2.47
N GLY A 82 -1.55 7.80 -1.34
CA GLY A 82 -2.96 8.21 -1.31
C GLY A 82 -3.92 7.11 -1.77
N ILE A 83 -3.55 5.84 -1.65
CA ILE A 83 -4.41 4.72 -2.05
C ILE A 83 -5.68 4.74 -1.17
N PRO A 84 -6.89 4.75 -1.78
CA PRO A 84 -8.15 4.66 -1.05
C PRO A 84 -8.22 3.42 -0.16
N LYS A 85 -8.90 3.53 0.99
CA LYS A 85 -8.99 2.45 1.98
C LYS A 85 -9.61 1.16 1.42
N ASP A 86 -10.61 1.32 0.55
CA ASP A 86 -11.30 0.24 -0.16
C ASP A 86 -10.43 -0.39 -1.26
N ALA A 87 -9.40 0.33 -1.74
CA ALA A 87 -8.41 -0.16 -2.69
C ALA A 87 -7.13 -0.72 -2.03
N LEU A 88 -7.12 -0.96 -0.72
CA LEU A 88 -6.01 -1.58 -0.01
C LEU A 88 -5.96 -3.10 -0.25
N PRO A 89 -4.76 -3.72 -0.19
CA PRO A 89 -4.60 -5.16 -0.40
C PRO A 89 -5.36 -5.95 0.66
N GLN A 90 -6.17 -6.93 0.22
CA GLN A 90 -6.86 -7.85 1.11
C GLN A 90 -5.86 -8.85 1.70
N GLY A 91 -5.78 -8.92 3.04
CA GLY A 91 -4.83 -9.77 3.76
C GLY A 91 -4.96 -11.25 3.39
N ASP A 92 -6.20 -11.71 3.24
CA ASP A 92 -6.58 -13.11 3.11
C ASP A 92 -6.35 -13.71 1.71
N LYS A 93 -6.07 -12.86 0.71
CA LYS A 93 -5.89 -13.31 -0.68
C LYS A 93 -4.42 -13.31 -1.08
N ALA A 94 -3.99 -14.41 -1.69
CA ALA A 94 -2.62 -14.58 -2.20
C ALA A 94 -2.29 -13.71 -3.43
N ASN A 95 -3.18 -12.80 -3.85
CA ASN A 95 -3.06 -12.03 -5.09
C ASN A 95 -2.13 -10.81 -4.93
N LYS A 96 -0.87 -11.06 -4.56
CA LYS A 96 0.13 -10.03 -4.26
C LYS A 96 1.35 -10.22 -5.17
N GLY A 97 1.36 -9.53 -6.30
CA GLY A 97 2.57 -9.32 -7.09
C GLY A 97 3.50 -8.30 -6.43
N ALA A 98 4.76 -8.21 -6.86
CA ALA A 98 5.72 -7.26 -6.28
C ALA A 98 5.30 -5.78 -6.47
N HIS A 99 4.65 -5.48 -7.59
CA HIS A 99 4.22 -4.12 -7.97
C HIS A 99 2.72 -4.02 -8.25
N SER A 100 1.97 -5.08 -7.98
CA SER A 100 0.52 -5.09 -8.15
C SER A 100 -0.15 -5.97 -7.12
N TYR A 101 -1.42 -5.70 -6.86
CA TYR A 101 -2.28 -6.59 -6.09
C TYR A 101 -3.71 -6.48 -6.59
N THR A 102 -4.48 -7.54 -6.39
CA THR A 102 -5.91 -7.55 -6.79
C THR A 102 -6.80 -7.32 -5.59
N VAL A 103 -7.73 -6.38 -5.73
CA VAL A 103 -8.82 -6.11 -4.78
C VAL A 103 -10.10 -6.66 -5.41
N ALA A 104 -10.80 -7.55 -4.71
CA ALA A 104 -12.10 -8.03 -5.17
C ALA A 104 -13.22 -7.34 -4.41
N SER A 105 -14.36 -7.14 -5.07
CA SER A 105 -15.54 -6.61 -4.42
C SER A 105 -16.06 -7.55 -3.34
N PRO A 106 -16.86 -7.04 -2.38
CA PRO A 106 -17.73 -7.88 -1.56
C PRO A 106 -18.51 -8.84 -2.47
N GLY A 107 -18.62 -10.11 -2.09
CA GLY A 107 -19.27 -11.15 -2.92
C GLY A 107 -18.43 -11.69 -4.09
N ASN A 108 -17.21 -11.19 -4.32
CA ASN A 108 -16.34 -11.62 -5.43
C ASN A 108 -16.96 -11.49 -6.84
N GLU A 109 -17.90 -10.58 -7.05
CA GLU A 109 -18.50 -10.36 -8.37
C GLU A 109 -17.52 -9.69 -9.34
N CYS A 110 -16.87 -8.61 -8.90
CA CYS A 110 -15.85 -7.92 -9.69
C CYS A 110 -14.49 -7.91 -8.99
N ALA A 111 -13.45 -7.55 -9.74
CA ALA A 111 -12.09 -7.43 -9.22
C ALA A 111 -11.29 -6.39 -9.99
N VAL A 112 -10.55 -5.57 -9.25
CA VAL A 112 -9.68 -4.53 -9.78
C VAL A 112 -8.25 -4.83 -9.37
N GLU A 113 -7.35 -4.80 -10.33
CA GLU A 113 -5.92 -4.88 -10.08
C GLU A 113 -5.33 -3.48 -9.94
N VAL A 114 -4.65 -3.24 -8.82
CA VAL A 114 -3.96 -1.99 -8.54
C VAL A 114 -2.51 -2.15 -9.01
N LEU A 115 -2.10 -1.35 -9.99
CA LEU A 115 -0.76 -1.36 -10.57
C LEU A 115 0.07 -0.22 -9.99
N LEU A 116 0.86 -0.50 -8.96
CA LEU A 116 1.62 0.52 -8.21
C LEU A 116 2.75 1.14 -9.03
N ARG A 117 3.45 0.32 -9.85
CA ARG A 117 4.53 0.80 -10.73
C ARG A 117 4.00 1.74 -11.82
N ASN A 118 2.87 1.37 -12.42
CA ASN A 118 2.28 2.13 -13.53
C ASN A 118 1.35 3.24 -13.07
N ARG A 119 1.06 3.33 -11.75
CA ARG A 119 0.13 4.30 -11.17
C ARG A 119 -1.22 4.26 -11.89
N ALA A 120 -1.78 3.06 -11.97
CA ALA A 120 -3.02 2.82 -12.69
C ALA A 120 -3.86 1.73 -12.02
N PHE A 121 -5.15 1.72 -12.33
CA PHE A 121 -6.05 0.63 -12.02
C PHE A 121 -6.39 -0.16 -13.28
N TYR A 122 -6.54 -1.48 -13.15
CA TYR A 122 -6.89 -2.36 -14.25
C TYR A 122 -8.11 -3.22 -13.89
N SER A 123 -9.10 -3.23 -14.76
CA SER A 123 -10.31 -4.04 -14.59
C SER A 123 -10.00 -5.51 -14.90
N LYS A 124 -9.94 -6.35 -13.86
CA LYS A 124 -9.58 -7.76 -13.98
C LYS A 124 -10.79 -8.67 -14.12
N ARG A 125 -11.83 -8.39 -13.35
CA ARG A 125 -13.14 -9.07 -13.42
C ARG A 125 -14.24 -8.04 -13.29
N LEU A 126 -15.31 -8.24 -14.05
CA LEU A 126 -16.43 -7.32 -14.17
C LEU A 126 -17.68 -7.98 -13.58
N ALA A 127 -18.54 -7.18 -12.95
CA ALA A 127 -19.87 -7.62 -12.57
C ALA A 127 -20.74 -7.85 -13.82
N THR A 128 -21.77 -8.67 -13.68
CA THR A 128 -22.75 -8.94 -14.75
C THR A 128 -23.43 -7.64 -15.17
N GLY A 129 -23.41 -7.32 -16.47
CA GLY A 129 -24.01 -6.10 -17.01
C GLY A 129 -23.14 -4.84 -16.90
N ALA A 130 -21.90 -4.95 -16.42
CA ALA A 130 -20.98 -3.82 -16.38
C ALA A 130 -20.57 -3.36 -17.80
N PRO A 131 -20.19 -2.08 -17.99
CA PRO A 131 -19.84 -1.50 -19.29
C PRO A 131 -18.72 -2.20 -20.07
N GLY A 132 -17.92 -3.06 -19.43
CA GLY A 132 -16.82 -3.76 -20.06
C GLY A 132 -15.43 -3.22 -19.68
N PRO A 133 -14.35 -3.93 -20.06
CA PRO A 133 -12.99 -3.49 -19.75
C PRO A 133 -12.59 -2.36 -20.71
N ARG A 134 -12.32 -1.16 -20.17
CA ARG A 134 -11.84 0.01 -20.94
C ARG A 134 -10.36 0.31 -20.69
N GLY A 135 -9.52 -0.69 -20.84
CA GLY A 135 -8.07 -0.55 -20.63
C GLY A 135 -7.69 -0.16 -19.21
N GLN A 136 -6.49 0.42 -19.05
CA GLN A 136 -5.98 0.88 -17.75
C GLN A 136 -6.51 2.29 -17.42
N VAL A 137 -6.85 2.51 -16.16
CA VAL A 137 -7.28 3.80 -15.61
C VAL A 137 -6.10 4.43 -14.86
N GLY A 138 -5.34 5.27 -15.55
CA GLY A 138 -4.16 5.94 -15.00
C GLY A 138 -4.52 7.03 -13.99
N TRP A 139 -3.80 7.11 -12.87
CA TRP A 139 -4.08 8.11 -11.82
C TRP A 139 -3.93 9.56 -12.33
N ALA A 140 -2.95 9.81 -13.20
CA ALA A 140 -2.73 11.13 -13.78
C ALA A 140 -3.83 11.54 -14.77
N THR A 141 -4.36 10.59 -15.54
CA THR A 141 -5.39 10.83 -16.57
C THR A 141 -6.72 11.29 -15.96
N PHE A 142 -7.04 10.81 -14.75
CA PHE A 142 -8.30 11.10 -14.07
C PHE A 142 -8.16 12.16 -12.98
N HIS A 143 -7.15 13.03 -13.05
CA HIS A 143 -6.91 14.11 -12.08
C HIS A 143 -6.69 13.64 -10.64
N GLY A 144 -6.17 12.43 -10.44
CA GLY A 144 -5.85 11.89 -9.13
C GLY A 144 -6.32 10.46 -8.93
N ILE A 145 -5.81 9.86 -7.86
CA ILE A 145 -6.04 8.45 -7.53
C ILE A 145 -7.49 8.19 -7.10
N GLU A 146 -8.13 9.10 -6.38
CA GLU A 146 -9.52 8.96 -5.94
C GLU A 146 -10.50 8.99 -7.12
N ALA A 147 -10.29 9.91 -8.06
CA ALA A 147 -11.12 10.02 -9.26
C ALA A 147 -10.88 8.84 -10.23
N ALA A 148 -9.63 8.41 -10.39
CA ALA A 148 -9.31 7.16 -11.10
C ALA A 148 -9.98 5.94 -10.45
N TRP A 149 -10.03 5.90 -9.12
CA TRP A 149 -10.67 4.82 -8.38
C TRP A 149 -12.19 4.83 -8.55
N SER A 150 -12.82 6.01 -8.46
CA SER A 150 -14.27 6.16 -8.73
C SER A 150 -14.62 5.72 -10.16
N GLU A 151 -13.80 6.09 -11.14
CA GLU A 151 -14.02 5.68 -12.53
C GLU A 151 -13.90 4.17 -12.73
N VAL A 152 -12.86 3.53 -12.17
CA VAL A 152 -12.71 2.07 -12.33
C VAL A 152 -13.84 1.32 -11.63
N LYS A 153 -14.32 1.81 -10.47
CA LYS A 153 -15.51 1.25 -9.79
C LYS A 153 -16.74 1.26 -10.70
N LYS A 154 -17.02 2.39 -11.37
CA LYS A 154 -18.12 2.49 -12.36
C LYS A 154 -17.96 1.49 -13.51
N ARG A 155 -16.74 1.34 -14.04
CA ARG A 155 -16.46 0.44 -15.18
C ARG A 155 -16.64 -1.03 -14.84
N VAL A 156 -16.27 -1.44 -13.63
CA VAL A 156 -16.37 -2.84 -13.22
C VAL A 156 -17.72 -3.21 -12.62
N GLY A 157 -18.62 -2.23 -12.43
CA GLY A 157 -19.89 -2.43 -11.73
C GLY A 157 -19.70 -2.64 -10.23
N TRP A 158 -18.74 -1.96 -9.62
CA TRP A 158 -18.49 -2.03 -8.18
C TRP A 158 -19.57 -1.23 -7.43
N ASN A 159 -20.47 -1.94 -6.74
CA ASN A 159 -21.46 -1.32 -5.87
C ASN A 159 -20.91 -1.16 -4.46
N ASP A 160 -20.86 0.08 -3.96
CA ASP A 160 -20.62 0.39 -2.55
C ASP A 160 -21.93 0.11 -1.78
N GLN A 161 -22.18 -1.16 -1.42
CA GLN A 161 -23.31 -1.57 -0.57
C GLN A 161 -23.03 -1.30 0.91
#